data_AF-A0A4Q4Y139-F1
#
_entry.id   AF-A0A4Q4Y139-F1
#
_cell.length_a   1.000
_cell.length_b   1.000
_cell.length_c   1.000
_cell.angle_alpha   90.00
_cell.angle_beta   90.00
_cell.angle_gamma   90.00
#
_symmetry.space_group_name_H-M   'P 1'
#
loop_
_entity.id
_entity.type
_entity.pdbx_description
1 polymer ?
#
loop_
_entity_poly.entity_id
_entity_poly.type
_entity_poly.pdbx_seq_one_letter_code
_entity_poly.pdbx_strand_id
1 'polypeptide(L)'
;MSTHDSSRRRSVVANLIVTGIKGPSVDILEAIHKELARIAEGSTIELRGSAPKAFVRIETNCERSSLALIERARDLTNELLSDKSATASILFQEPLGVQSNAHVILDVQGSGARPRLDRPLGRLQKSDESSAFVMEVGRAMYQGLKKVARQGSDLTLRVHFGHFILQSYPRGRTCLEYERFRAMMDSPRATGRLVTEMADIDLSRNILAMIQQSDGPLLPTDNQTPSAADVVPEHMVEAHWEQGRLQADIVTMHDAQTPPKGSPRYQLNRVRTFRVKPILSEFNLTALSIGRKFDWNMEAYRDEEVDKTITGADQYFMSATIRMQCRGSEAHPHIILNANHELAKVFRDVATRSVYRFRWRTTPYIVEIAINRRWESIPAMRQPPKVDFGIAMYGENWDRRSQRGTRTAGNVWGDELNLLFGDEDGLAEDAEGRVCRFVTVVREVQDIFEKA
;
A
#
# COMPACT_ATOMS: atom_id res chain seq x y z
N MET A 1 69.86 -3.51 -22.20
CA MET A 1 68.89 -3.65 -21.09
C MET A 1 67.79 -2.61 -21.26
N SER A 2 66.58 -2.95 -20.83
CA SER A 2 65.31 -2.21 -20.96
C SER A 2 64.50 -2.47 -22.23
N THR A 3 63.85 -3.63 -22.27
CA THR A 3 62.61 -3.83 -23.01
C THR A 3 61.44 -3.41 -22.10
N HIS A 4 60.83 -2.26 -22.40
CA HIS A 4 59.52 -1.91 -21.86
C HIS A 4 58.49 -2.86 -22.46
N ASP A 5 58.13 -3.89 -21.71
CA ASP A 5 56.97 -4.72 -22.01
C ASP A 5 55.71 -4.00 -21.51
N SER A 6 55.22 -3.05 -22.31
CA SER A 6 53.92 -2.45 -22.09
C SER A 6 52.85 -3.49 -22.46
N SER A 7 52.47 -4.31 -21.49
CA SER A 7 51.29 -5.16 -21.60
C SER A 7 50.06 -4.25 -21.77
N ARG A 8 49.66 -4.03 -23.02
CA ARG A 8 48.37 -3.41 -23.36
C ARG A 8 47.28 -4.29 -22.79
N ARG A 9 46.79 -3.97 -21.59
CA ARG A 9 45.54 -4.53 -21.06
C ARG A 9 44.45 -4.25 -22.11
N ARG A 10 43.96 -5.29 -22.77
CA ARG A 10 42.85 -5.19 -23.72
C ARG A 10 41.61 -4.84 -22.92
N SER A 11 41.12 -3.61 -23.02
CA SER A 11 39.81 -3.25 -22.48
C SER A 11 38.73 -3.79 -23.40
N VAL A 12 37.69 -4.37 -22.80
CA VAL A 12 36.48 -4.82 -23.50
C VAL A 12 35.42 -3.76 -23.31
N VAL A 13 34.90 -3.23 -24.42
CA VAL A 13 33.85 -2.20 -24.43
C VAL A 13 32.58 -2.77 -25.04
N ALA A 14 31.47 -2.67 -24.32
CA ALA A 14 30.14 -3.03 -24.79
C ALA A 14 29.19 -1.84 -24.63
N ASN A 15 28.28 -1.65 -25.61
CA ASN A 15 27.25 -0.63 -25.56
C ASN A 15 25.88 -1.31 -25.55
N LEU A 16 25.09 -1.09 -24.51
CA LEU A 16 23.71 -1.53 -24.42
C LEU A 16 22.79 -0.45 -24.97
N ILE A 17 22.06 -0.81 -26.03
CA ILE A 17 21.06 0.06 -26.66
C ILE A 17 19.70 -0.65 -26.54
N VAL A 18 18.72 0.03 -25.94
CA VAL A 18 17.34 -0.46 -25.85
C VAL A 18 16.53 0.19 -26.98
N THR A 19 16.08 -0.60 -27.96
CA THR A 19 15.32 -0.12 -29.13
C THR A 19 13.86 -0.61 -29.08
N GLY A 20 12.95 0.13 -29.73
CA GLY A 20 11.55 -0.32 -29.93
C GLY A 20 10.51 0.18 -28.92
N ILE A 21 10.87 1.06 -27.98
CA ILE A 21 9.94 1.63 -26.98
C ILE A 21 9.58 3.06 -27.38
N LYS A 22 8.29 3.34 -27.59
CA LYS A 22 7.78 4.73 -27.74
C LYS A 22 7.53 5.30 -26.34
N GLY A 23 8.51 6.03 -25.77
CA GLY A 23 8.47 6.50 -24.37
C GLY A 23 9.56 5.82 -23.53
N PRO A 24 9.52 5.93 -22.18
CA PRO A 24 10.60 6.30 -21.25
C PRO A 24 11.84 5.39 -21.29
N SER A 25 12.53 5.32 -22.43
CA SER A 25 13.75 4.51 -22.61
C SER A 25 14.92 5.05 -21.78
N VAL A 26 14.90 6.34 -21.45
CA VAL A 26 15.93 6.98 -20.61
C VAL A 26 15.84 6.50 -19.17
N ASP A 27 14.65 6.40 -18.59
CA ASP A 27 14.48 5.96 -17.20
C ASP A 27 14.94 4.50 -17.01
N ILE A 28 14.66 3.65 -18.02
CA ILE A 28 15.11 2.24 -18.04
C ILE A 28 16.63 2.17 -18.15
N LEU A 29 17.25 2.95 -19.03
CA LEU A 29 18.70 2.98 -19.19
C LEU A 29 19.40 3.57 -17.95
N GLU A 30 18.80 4.57 -17.30
CA GLU A 30 19.31 5.14 -16.05
C GLU A 30 19.23 4.13 -14.89
N ALA A 31 18.14 3.37 -14.79
CA ALA A 31 18.01 2.29 -13.81
C ALA A 31 19.07 1.19 -14.04
N ILE A 32 19.29 0.77 -15.29
CA ILE A 32 20.33 -0.22 -15.65
C ILE A 32 21.73 0.32 -15.33
N HIS A 33 22.02 1.59 -15.68
CA HIS A 33 23.31 2.23 -15.41
C HIS A 33 23.65 2.20 -13.93
N LYS A 34 22.73 2.61 -13.05
CA LYS A 34 22.94 2.64 -11.60
C LYS A 34 23.22 1.26 -11.02
N GLU A 35 22.48 0.25 -11.46
CA GLU A 35 22.66 -1.11 -10.96
C GLU A 35 23.97 -1.75 -11.41
N LEU A 36 24.35 -1.55 -12.67
CA LEU A 36 25.63 -2.04 -13.17
C LEU A 36 26.80 -1.31 -12.50
N ALA A 37 26.71 0.01 -12.30
CA ALA A 37 27.75 0.79 -11.64
C ALA A 37 28.02 0.32 -10.20
N ARG A 38 27.00 -0.22 -9.52
CA ARG A 38 27.11 -0.73 -8.13
C ARG A 38 27.95 -2.01 -8.02
N ILE A 39 27.89 -2.88 -9.03
CA ILE A 39 28.56 -4.19 -9.02
C ILE A 39 29.86 -4.21 -9.85
N ALA A 40 30.15 -3.11 -10.55
CA ALA A 40 31.25 -2.97 -11.49
C ALA A 40 32.57 -2.61 -10.79
N GLU A 41 33.08 -3.47 -9.91
CA GLU A 41 34.41 -3.27 -9.33
C GLU A 41 35.49 -3.28 -10.43
N GLY A 42 36.24 -2.18 -10.54
CA GLY A 42 37.31 -2.03 -11.53
C GLY A 42 36.84 -1.90 -12.99
N SER A 43 35.55 -1.60 -13.22
CA SER A 43 34.96 -1.38 -14.55
C SER A 43 34.28 0.00 -14.62
N THR A 44 34.28 0.62 -15.79
CA THR A 44 33.69 1.94 -16.02
C THR A 44 32.33 1.79 -16.68
N ILE A 45 31.26 2.24 -16.00
CA ILE A 45 29.88 2.19 -16.51
C ILE A 45 29.37 3.63 -16.70
N GLU A 46 28.99 3.99 -17.92
CA GLU A 46 28.55 5.35 -18.26
C GLU A 46 27.24 5.34 -19.03
N LEU A 47 26.30 6.19 -18.64
CA LEU A 47 25.15 6.54 -19.47
C LEU A 47 25.56 7.64 -20.44
N ARG A 48 25.49 7.37 -21.75
CA ARG A 48 25.90 8.32 -22.81
C ARG A 48 24.73 8.65 -23.73
N GLY A 49 24.75 9.85 -24.27
CA GLY A 49 23.75 10.35 -25.24
C GLY A 49 22.54 11.02 -24.58
N SER A 50 21.59 11.42 -25.40
CA SER A 50 20.30 12.00 -24.99
C SER A 50 19.16 11.27 -25.71
N ALA A 51 17.95 11.31 -25.16
CA ALA A 51 16.78 10.71 -25.79
C ALA A 51 16.65 11.16 -27.26
N PRO A 52 16.38 10.26 -28.22
CA PRO A 52 16.13 8.81 -28.09
C PRO A 52 17.39 7.93 -28.26
N LYS A 53 18.60 8.51 -28.33
CA LYS A 53 19.87 7.84 -28.63
C LYS A 53 20.72 7.55 -27.39
N ALA A 54 20.09 7.52 -26.21
CA ALA A 54 20.80 7.18 -24.98
C ALA A 54 21.22 5.69 -24.97
N PHE A 55 22.37 5.38 -24.38
CA PHE A 55 22.87 4.00 -24.23
C PHE A 55 23.78 3.88 -22.99
N VAL A 56 23.88 2.67 -22.43
CA VAL A 56 24.81 2.38 -21.34
C VAL A 56 26.09 1.77 -21.92
N ARG A 57 27.23 2.42 -21.69
CA ARG A 57 28.56 1.93 -22.03
C ARG A 57 29.16 1.19 -20.84
N ILE A 58 29.60 -0.03 -21.08
CA ILE A 58 30.28 -0.91 -20.12
C ILE A 58 31.71 -1.08 -20.62
N GLU A 59 32.69 -0.65 -19.84
CA GLU A 59 34.11 -0.83 -20.14
C GLU A 59 34.80 -1.59 -19.01
N THR A 60 35.37 -2.74 -19.34
CA THR A 60 36.02 -3.64 -18.37
C THR A 60 37.43 -3.98 -18.81
N ASN A 61 38.25 -4.43 -17.87
CA ASN A 61 39.60 -4.92 -18.11
C ASN A 61 39.68 -6.46 -18.24
N CYS A 62 38.54 -7.15 -18.13
CA CYS A 62 38.45 -8.61 -18.11
C CYS A 62 37.20 -9.10 -18.85
N GLU A 63 37.39 -10.02 -19.79
CA GLU A 63 36.32 -10.61 -20.60
C GLU A 63 35.23 -11.31 -19.76
N ARG A 64 35.63 -12.00 -18.68
CA ARG A 64 34.71 -12.65 -17.74
C ARG A 64 33.81 -11.63 -17.03
N SER A 65 34.39 -10.52 -16.60
CA SER A 65 33.64 -9.42 -15.96
C SER A 65 32.73 -8.72 -16.98
N SER A 66 33.17 -8.53 -18.23
CA SER A 66 32.29 -7.98 -19.27
C SER A 66 31.11 -8.88 -19.57
N LEU A 67 31.30 -10.19 -19.69
CA LEU A 67 30.22 -11.13 -19.97
C LEU A 67 29.21 -11.14 -18.83
N ALA A 68 29.66 -11.19 -17.58
CA ALA A 68 28.80 -11.12 -16.41
C ALA A 68 27.99 -9.81 -16.35
N LEU A 69 28.61 -8.67 -16.64
CA LEU A 69 27.93 -7.37 -16.67
C LEU A 69 26.95 -7.25 -17.85
N ILE A 70 27.27 -7.81 -19.02
CA ILE A 70 26.38 -7.83 -20.20
C ILE A 70 25.17 -8.74 -19.95
N GLU A 71 25.39 -9.94 -19.40
CA GLU A 71 24.31 -10.87 -19.02
C GLU A 71 23.42 -10.21 -17.97
N ARG A 72 24.02 -9.59 -16.95
CA ARG A 72 23.27 -8.85 -15.94
C ARG A 72 22.47 -7.69 -16.54
N ALA A 73 23.07 -6.94 -17.47
CA ALA A 73 22.40 -5.85 -18.17
C ALA A 73 21.21 -6.36 -18.98
N ARG A 74 21.35 -7.52 -19.63
CA ARG A 74 20.27 -8.18 -20.38
C ARG A 74 19.17 -8.66 -19.44
N ASP A 75 19.51 -9.27 -18.31
CA ASP A 75 18.53 -9.71 -17.31
C ASP A 75 17.74 -8.53 -16.74
N LEU A 76 18.44 -7.44 -16.38
CA LEU A 76 17.80 -6.20 -15.91
C LEU A 76 16.90 -5.59 -16.98
N THR A 77 17.35 -5.60 -18.25
CA THR A 77 16.54 -5.13 -19.38
C THR A 77 15.27 -5.98 -19.51
N ASN A 78 15.40 -7.30 -19.49
CA ASN A 78 14.26 -8.20 -19.57
C ASN A 78 13.31 -8.05 -18.37
N GLU A 79 13.84 -7.84 -17.16
CA GLU A 79 13.06 -7.60 -15.94
C GLU A 79 12.22 -6.31 -16.03
N LEU A 80 12.86 -5.22 -16.48
CA LEU A 80 12.25 -3.90 -16.61
C LEU A 80 11.26 -3.82 -17.79
N LEU A 81 11.55 -4.49 -18.90
CA LEU A 81 10.70 -4.53 -20.09
C LEU A 81 9.61 -5.59 -20.05
N SER A 82 9.69 -6.56 -19.15
CA SER A 82 8.66 -7.58 -19.03
C SER A 82 7.36 -6.96 -18.53
N ASP A 83 6.29 -7.07 -19.33
CA ASP A 83 4.92 -6.72 -18.95
C ASP A 83 4.39 -7.57 -17.78
N LYS A 84 5.08 -8.66 -17.41
CA LYS A 84 4.60 -9.62 -16.40
C LYS A 84 4.58 -9.11 -14.95
N SER A 85 5.04 -7.89 -14.64
CA SER A 85 5.11 -7.44 -13.23
C SER A 85 4.98 -5.94 -12.93
N ALA A 86 4.79 -5.05 -13.91
CA ALA A 86 4.55 -3.63 -13.60
C ALA A 86 3.09 -3.32 -13.21
N THR A 87 2.18 -4.29 -13.38
CA THR A 87 0.74 -4.13 -13.13
C THR A 87 0.13 -5.42 -12.61
N ALA A 88 0.98 -6.39 -12.22
CA ALA A 88 0.54 -7.72 -11.84
C ALA A 88 -0.22 -7.64 -10.53
N SER A 89 -1.54 -7.75 -10.60
CA SER A 89 -2.34 -8.22 -9.47
C SER A 89 -1.95 -9.68 -9.24
N ILE A 90 -1.05 -9.92 -8.30
CA ILE A 90 -0.61 -11.26 -7.94
C ILE A 90 -1.52 -11.75 -6.82
N LEU A 91 -2.21 -12.87 -7.04
CA LEU A 91 -3.07 -13.48 -6.05
C LEU A 91 -2.38 -14.72 -5.47
N PHE A 92 -2.20 -14.74 -4.16
CA PHE A 92 -1.75 -15.90 -3.40
C PHE A 92 -2.90 -16.44 -2.56
N GLN A 93 -2.95 -17.76 -2.40
CA GLN A 93 -3.86 -18.40 -1.48
C GLN A 93 -3.07 -18.88 -0.25
N GLU A 94 -3.41 -18.38 0.93
CA GLU A 94 -2.78 -18.82 2.17
C GLU A 94 -3.08 -20.32 2.38
N PRO A 95 -2.06 -21.16 2.58
CA PRO A 95 -2.26 -22.56 2.86
C PRO A 95 -2.88 -22.67 4.25
N LEU A 96 -4.03 -23.31 4.29
CA LEU A 96 -4.70 -23.57 5.54
C LEU A 96 -4.38 -25.01 5.94
N GLY A 97 -4.16 -25.26 7.22
CA GLY A 97 -4.11 -26.61 7.81
C GLY A 97 -5.50 -27.25 7.81
N VAL A 98 -6.14 -27.31 6.65
CA VAL A 98 -7.52 -27.69 6.44
C VAL A 98 -7.59 -29.16 6.05
N GLN A 99 -8.59 -29.86 6.60
CA GLN A 99 -8.80 -31.26 6.30
C GLN A 99 -9.12 -31.45 4.81
N SER A 100 -8.67 -32.57 4.23
CA SER A 100 -8.83 -32.89 2.80
C SER A 100 -10.30 -32.94 2.31
N ASN A 101 -11.26 -32.97 3.23
CA ASN A 101 -12.71 -32.99 2.97
C ASN A 101 -13.38 -31.61 3.19
N ALA A 102 -12.62 -30.53 3.30
CA ALA A 102 -13.20 -29.22 3.52
C ALA A 102 -13.84 -28.66 2.24
N HIS A 103 -14.91 -27.91 2.46
CA HIS A 103 -15.68 -27.29 1.40
C HIS A 103 -15.57 -25.77 1.50
N VAL A 104 -15.45 -25.11 0.36
CA VAL A 104 -15.52 -23.67 0.20
C VAL A 104 -16.91 -23.31 -0.31
N ILE A 105 -17.63 -22.53 0.48
CA ILE A 105 -18.91 -21.91 0.14
C ILE A 105 -18.64 -20.57 -0.53
N LEU A 106 -19.30 -20.33 -1.65
CA LEU A 106 -19.35 -19.04 -2.32
C LEU A 106 -20.62 -18.31 -1.88
N ASP A 107 -20.48 -17.42 -0.91
CA ASP A 107 -21.56 -16.58 -0.40
C ASP A 107 -21.82 -15.43 -1.37
N VAL A 108 -22.89 -15.52 -2.16
CA VAL A 108 -23.19 -14.59 -3.24
C VAL A 108 -23.74 -13.28 -2.66
N GLN A 109 -23.02 -12.18 -2.90
CA GLN A 109 -23.34 -10.85 -2.40
C GLN A 109 -23.36 -9.85 -3.55
N GLY A 110 -24.56 -9.38 -3.93
CA GLY A 110 -24.74 -8.44 -5.02
C GLY A 110 -24.20 -8.98 -6.36
N SER A 111 -23.17 -8.33 -6.91
CA SER A 111 -22.54 -8.70 -8.18
C SER A 111 -21.36 -9.67 -8.04
N GLY A 112 -21.02 -10.13 -6.83
CA GLY A 112 -19.89 -11.03 -6.59
C GLY A 112 -20.19 -12.12 -5.56
N ALA A 113 -19.16 -12.87 -5.17
CA ALA A 113 -19.26 -13.88 -4.12
C ALA A 113 -18.04 -13.89 -3.20
N ARG A 114 -18.27 -13.98 -1.90
CA ARG A 114 -17.23 -14.16 -0.89
C ARG A 114 -16.96 -15.65 -0.67
N PRO A 115 -15.73 -16.15 -0.90
CA PRO A 115 -15.38 -17.51 -0.52
C PRO A 115 -15.26 -17.63 1.01
N ARG A 116 -15.87 -18.67 1.58
CA ARG A 116 -15.85 -18.98 3.01
C ARG A 116 -15.68 -20.48 3.20
N LEU A 117 -15.07 -20.91 4.30
CA LEU A 117 -14.99 -22.34 4.62
C LEU A 117 -16.31 -22.79 5.27
N ASP A 118 -16.87 -23.92 4.83
CA ASP A 118 -18.12 -24.51 5.35
C ASP A 118 -18.00 -24.94 6.82
N ARG A 119 -16.79 -25.26 7.27
CA ARG A 119 -16.52 -25.59 8.67
C ARG A 119 -15.43 -24.68 9.23
N PRO A 120 -15.52 -24.27 10.52
CA PRO A 120 -14.44 -23.55 11.17
C PRO A 120 -13.17 -24.39 11.17
N LEU A 121 -12.02 -23.72 11.07
CA LEU A 121 -10.71 -24.36 11.13
C LEU A 121 -10.62 -25.29 12.34
N GLY A 122 -10.22 -26.55 12.11
CA GLY A 122 -9.72 -27.40 13.19
C GLY A 122 -8.45 -26.79 13.79
N ARG A 123 -7.94 -27.35 14.90
CA ARG A 123 -6.67 -26.92 15.52
C ARG A 123 -5.61 -26.74 14.43
N LEU A 124 -5.17 -25.49 14.18
CA LEU A 124 -4.10 -25.19 13.24
C LEU A 124 -2.89 -26.05 13.63
N GLN A 125 -2.58 -27.08 12.84
CA GLN A 125 -1.22 -27.58 12.82
C GLN A 125 -0.39 -26.50 12.14
N LYS A 126 0.64 -25.99 12.82
CA LYS A 126 1.68 -25.20 12.16
C LYS A 126 2.31 -26.13 11.12
N SER A 127 1.82 -26.07 9.90
CA SER A 127 2.32 -26.87 8.78
C SER A 127 3.55 -26.19 8.19
N ASP A 128 4.45 -26.98 7.62
CA ASP A 128 5.60 -26.49 6.84
C ASP A 128 5.15 -25.58 5.67
N GLU A 129 3.90 -25.73 5.21
CA GLU A 129 3.30 -24.91 4.14
C GLU A 129 3.18 -23.43 4.53
N SER A 130 3.01 -23.11 5.82
CA SER A 130 2.98 -21.73 6.30
C SER A 130 4.31 -21.02 6.07
N SER A 131 5.43 -21.72 6.22
CA SER A 131 6.77 -21.17 5.92
C SER A 131 6.96 -21.01 4.40
N ALA A 132 6.54 -22.01 3.62
CA ALA A 132 6.61 -21.95 2.17
C ALA A 132 5.82 -20.77 1.58
N PHE A 133 4.61 -20.51 2.10
CA PHE A 133 3.79 -19.38 1.70
C PHE A 133 4.45 -18.03 2.01
N VAL A 134 4.99 -17.86 3.21
CA VAL A 134 5.70 -16.62 3.58
C VAL A 134 6.88 -16.37 2.64
N MET A 135 7.64 -17.42 2.32
CA MET A 135 8.75 -17.31 1.37
C MET A 135 8.28 -16.97 -0.05
N GLU A 136 7.20 -17.60 -0.53
CA GLU A 136 6.67 -17.37 -1.87
C GLU A 136 6.14 -15.93 -2.02
N VAL A 137 5.30 -15.50 -1.08
CA VAL A 137 4.77 -14.13 -1.02
C VAL A 137 5.90 -13.12 -0.84
N GLY A 138 6.83 -13.39 0.08
CA GLY A 138 7.96 -12.52 0.37
C GLY A 138 8.85 -12.31 -0.86
N ARG A 139 9.13 -13.38 -1.61
CA ARG A 139 9.87 -13.30 -2.87
C ARG A 139 9.13 -12.48 -3.91
N ALA A 140 7.84 -12.74 -4.13
CA ALA A 140 7.05 -12.03 -5.12
C ALA A 140 6.94 -10.53 -4.79
N MET A 141 6.76 -10.21 -3.51
CA MET A 141 6.73 -8.86 -2.99
C MET A 141 8.08 -8.15 -3.17
N TYR A 142 9.19 -8.82 -2.81
CA TYR A 142 10.53 -8.29 -3.01
C TYR A 142 10.79 -7.93 -4.48
N GLN A 143 10.48 -8.84 -5.41
CA GLN A 143 10.67 -8.62 -6.84
C GLN A 143 9.77 -7.49 -7.37
N GLY A 144 8.49 -7.48 -6.98
CA GLY A 144 7.53 -6.45 -7.40
C GLY A 144 7.91 -5.06 -6.90
N LEU A 145 8.22 -4.92 -5.61
CA LEU A 145 8.62 -3.66 -5.01
C LEU A 145 9.97 -3.18 -5.56
N LYS A 146 10.93 -4.08 -5.79
CA LYS A 146 12.22 -3.71 -6.41
C LYS A 146 12.05 -3.15 -7.81
N LYS A 147 11.12 -3.70 -8.60
CA LYS A 147 10.78 -3.15 -9.92
C LYS A 147 10.14 -1.77 -9.81
N VAL A 148 9.16 -1.61 -8.92
CA VAL A 148 8.45 -0.34 -8.72
C VAL A 148 9.38 0.75 -8.15
N ALA A 149 10.30 0.40 -7.25
CA ALA A 149 11.32 1.32 -6.71
C ALA A 149 12.21 1.93 -7.80
N ARG A 150 12.39 1.22 -8.92
CA ARG A 150 13.20 1.68 -10.07
C ARG A 150 12.41 2.62 -10.98
N GLN A 151 11.09 2.72 -10.84
CA GLN A 151 10.19 3.51 -11.69
C GLN A 151 9.87 4.92 -11.15
N GLY A 152 10.42 5.31 -9.99
CA GLY A 152 10.35 6.69 -9.48
C GLY A 152 10.04 6.82 -7.98
N SER A 153 10.00 8.07 -7.51
CA SER A 153 10.11 8.44 -6.08
C SER A 153 8.82 8.61 -5.30
N ASP A 154 7.67 8.70 -5.97
CA ASP A 154 6.46 9.27 -5.36
C ASP A 154 5.39 8.20 -5.09
N LEU A 155 5.82 7.10 -4.48
CA LEU A 155 4.97 5.93 -4.23
C LEU A 155 4.61 5.85 -2.75
N THR A 156 3.32 5.69 -2.51
CA THR A 156 2.73 5.34 -1.22
C THR A 156 2.49 3.85 -1.17
N LEU A 157 2.91 3.23 -0.08
CA LEU A 157 2.75 1.80 0.19
C LEU A 157 1.73 1.58 1.30
N ARG A 158 0.76 0.72 1.06
CA ARG A 158 -0.29 0.39 2.02
C ARG A 158 -0.61 -1.08 1.94
N VAL A 159 -0.76 -1.71 3.10
CA VAL A 159 -1.45 -3.00 3.23
C VAL A 159 -2.88 -2.71 3.65
N HIS A 160 -3.87 -3.23 2.96
CA HIS A 160 -5.26 -3.17 3.41
C HIS A 160 -5.76 -4.55 3.80
N PHE A 161 -6.63 -4.58 4.81
CA PHE A 161 -7.37 -5.77 5.20
C PHE A 161 -8.82 -5.62 4.77
N GLY A 162 -9.43 -6.70 4.32
CA GLY A 162 -10.79 -6.66 3.81
C GLY A 162 -11.34 -8.03 3.46
N HIS A 163 -12.33 -8.07 2.58
CA HIS A 163 -12.91 -9.31 2.08
C HIS A 163 -12.64 -9.46 0.58
N PHE A 164 -12.07 -10.59 0.19
CA PHE A 164 -11.90 -10.91 -1.22
C PHE A 164 -13.26 -11.31 -1.80
N ILE A 165 -13.69 -10.61 -2.84
CA ILE A 165 -14.95 -10.84 -3.54
C ILE A 165 -14.64 -11.29 -4.96
N LEU A 166 -15.07 -12.50 -5.30
CA LEU A 166 -15.06 -13.02 -6.66
C LEU A 166 -16.07 -12.26 -7.50
N GLN A 167 -15.61 -11.66 -8.60
CA GLN A 167 -16.44 -10.92 -9.55
C GLN A 167 -16.88 -11.80 -10.71
N SER A 168 -15.95 -12.58 -11.26
CA SER A 168 -16.21 -13.55 -12.32
C SER A 168 -15.72 -14.91 -11.87
N TYR A 169 -16.57 -15.93 -12.00
CA TYR A 169 -16.24 -17.33 -11.72
C TYR A 169 -17.24 -18.24 -12.44
N PRO A 170 -16.89 -19.52 -12.71
CA PRO A 170 -17.82 -20.48 -13.28
C PRO A 170 -19.09 -20.62 -12.44
N ARG A 171 -20.24 -20.24 -13.00
CA ARG A 171 -21.55 -20.32 -12.32
C ARG A 171 -22.07 -21.75 -12.25
N GLY A 172 -22.90 -22.05 -11.25
CA GLY A 172 -23.64 -23.32 -11.13
C GLY A 172 -23.29 -24.18 -9.92
N ARG A 173 -22.28 -23.82 -9.12
CA ARG A 173 -22.01 -24.43 -7.81
C ARG A 173 -21.59 -23.36 -6.80
N THR A 174 -22.31 -23.28 -5.69
CA THR A 174 -21.99 -22.38 -4.57
C THR A 174 -21.21 -23.08 -3.45
N CYS A 175 -20.91 -24.37 -3.62
CA CYS A 175 -20.11 -25.16 -2.70
C CYS A 175 -19.13 -26.02 -3.52
N LEU A 176 -17.85 -25.94 -3.19
CA LEU A 176 -16.75 -26.58 -3.90
C LEU A 176 -15.85 -27.29 -2.90
N GLU A 177 -15.33 -28.46 -3.26
CA GLU A 177 -14.19 -29.03 -2.54
C GLU A 177 -12.99 -28.07 -2.61
N TYR A 178 -12.18 -28.01 -1.56
CA TYR A 178 -11.06 -27.07 -1.46
C TYR A 178 -10.11 -27.12 -2.67
N GLU A 179 -9.68 -28.31 -3.09
CA GLU A 179 -8.80 -28.46 -4.26
C GLU A 179 -9.44 -27.98 -5.56
N ARG A 180 -10.75 -28.16 -5.70
CA ARG A 180 -11.50 -27.67 -6.86
C ARG A 180 -11.66 -26.16 -6.84
N PHE A 181 -11.81 -25.56 -5.66
CA PHE A 181 -11.76 -24.12 -5.49
C PHE A 181 -10.39 -23.57 -5.88
N ARG A 182 -9.30 -24.18 -5.38
CA ARG A 182 -7.92 -23.79 -5.72
C ARG A 182 -7.69 -23.80 -7.24
N ALA A 183 -8.03 -24.91 -7.89
CA ALA A 183 -7.93 -25.02 -9.35
C ALA A 183 -8.82 -24.03 -10.12
N MET A 184 -9.95 -23.59 -9.53
CA MET A 184 -10.79 -22.55 -10.09
C MET A 184 -10.11 -21.17 -10.02
N MET A 185 -9.40 -20.87 -8.93
CA MET A 185 -8.69 -19.59 -8.76
C MET A 185 -7.54 -19.42 -9.76
N ASP A 186 -6.94 -20.53 -10.20
CA ASP A 186 -5.93 -20.54 -11.26
C ASP A 186 -6.52 -20.30 -12.66
N SER A 187 -7.86 -20.28 -12.79
CA SER A 187 -8.53 -20.04 -14.06
C SER A 187 -8.43 -18.56 -14.46
N PRO A 188 -8.03 -18.23 -15.70
CA PRO A 188 -8.03 -16.85 -16.19
C PRO A 188 -9.42 -16.18 -16.23
N ARG A 189 -10.49 -16.98 -16.11
CA ARG A 189 -11.88 -16.50 -16.04
C ARG A 189 -12.33 -16.19 -14.62
N ALA A 190 -11.59 -16.65 -13.63
CA ALA A 190 -11.80 -16.30 -12.24
C ALA A 190 -11.15 -14.95 -11.98
N THR A 191 -11.94 -13.96 -11.61
CA THR A 191 -11.43 -12.65 -11.22
C THR A 191 -12.06 -12.26 -9.89
N GLY A 192 -11.32 -11.47 -9.11
CA GLY A 192 -11.83 -10.94 -7.85
C GLY A 192 -11.15 -9.64 -7.50
N ARG A 193 -11.65 -9.01 -6.45
CA ARG A 193 -11.06 -7.81 -5.86
C ARG A 193 -11.17 -7.89 -4.35
N LEU A 194 -10.24 -7.24 -3.66
CA LEU A 194 -10.38 -7.00 -2.24
C LEU A 194 -11.34 -5.82 -2.02
N VAL A 195 -12.38 -6.03 -1.21
CA VAL A 195 -13.23 -4.97 -0.67
C VAL A 195 -12.71 -4.61 0.70
N THR A 196 -12.07 -3.45 0.80
CA THR A 196 -11.36 -2.97 2.02
C THR A 196 -12.26 -2.16 2.95
N GLU A 197 -13.38 -1.65 2.43
CA GLU A 197 -14.39 -0.90 3.19
C GLU A 197 -15.54 -1.84 3.53
N MET A 198 -15.67 -2.18 4.80
CA MET A 198 -16.61 -3.18 5.29
C MET A 198 -17.78 -2.50 6.00
N ALA A 199 -19.00 -2.82 5.60
CA ALA A 199 -20.23 -2.32 6.22
C ALA A 199 -20.63 -3.13 7.47
N ASP A 200 -19.67 -3.43 8.35
CA ASP A 200 -19.87 -4.19 9.59
C ASP A 200 -19.36 -3.38 10.80
N ILE A 201 -20.21 -2.48 11.30
CA ILE A 201 -19.83 -1.54 12.36
C ILE A 201 -19.64 -2.26 13.70
N ASP A 202 -20.34 -3.36 13.92
CA ASP A 202 -20.18 -4.14 15.15
C ASP A 202 -18.78 -4.79 15.18
N LEU A 203 -18.30 -5.33 14.06
CA LEU A 203 -16.93 -5.81 13.92
C LEU A 203 -15.90 -4.70 14.22
N SER A 204 -16.09 -3.49 13.69
CA SER A 204 -15.21 -2.35 13.98
C SER A 204 -15.15 -2.01 15.47
N ARG A 205 -16.32 -2.04 16.15
CA ARG A 205 -16.42 -1.75 17.59
C ARG A 205 -15.74 -2.85 18.40
N ASN A 206 -15.91 -4.11 18.02
CA ASN A 206 -15.27 -5.24 18.68
C ASN A 206 -13.74 -5.19 18.53
N ILE A 207 -13.23 -4.85 17.34
CA ILE A 207 -11.79 -4.69 17.12
C ILE A 207 -11.22 -3.59 18.00
N LEU A 208 -11.84 -2.40 17.99
CA LEU A 208 -11.39 -1.30 18.84
C LEU A 208 -11.47 -1.66 20.33
N ALA A 209 -12.56 -2.28 20.78
CA ALA A 209 -12.72 -2.73 22.16
C ALA A 209 -11.64 -3.74 22.55
N MET A 210 -11.34 -4.71 21.69
CA MET A 210 -10.28 -5.70 21.90
C MET A 210 -8.90 -5.03 22.03
N ILE A 211 -8.59 -4.04 21.18
CA ILE A 211 -7.33 -3.28 21.26
C ILE A 211 -7.26 -2.49 22.57
N GLN A 212 -8.34 -1.83 22.95
CA GLN A 212 -8.40 -0.97 24.15
C GLN A 212 -8.40 -1.77 25.46
N GLN A 213 -8.81 -3.04 25.45
CA GLN A 213 -8.88 -3.90 26.64
C GLN A 213 -7.66 -4.82 26.82
N SER A 214 -6.78 -4.90 25.82
CA SER A 214 -5.65 -5.83 25.81
C SER A 214 -4.33 -5.08 26.02
N ASP A 215 -3.40 -5.65 26.80
CA ASP A 215 -1.97 -5.28 26.81
C ASP A 215 -1.23 -5.77 25.54
N GLY A 216 -1.94 -5.74 24.41
CA GLY A 216 -1.54 -6.33 23.14
C GLY A 216 -0.35 -5.62 22.50
N PRO A 217 0.08 -6.08 21.32
CA PRO A 217 1.22 -5.49 20.61
C PRO A 217 0.88 -4.16 19.94
N LEU A 218 -0.34 -3.64 20.04
CA LEU A 218 -0.71 -2.33 19.51
C LEU A 218 -0.52 -1.28 20.59
N LEU A 219 0.33 -0.30 20.31
CA LEU A 219 0.70 0.79 21.20
C LEU A 219 0.25 2.13 20.62
N PRO A 220 0.12 3.19 21.42
CA PRO A 220 -0.06 4.54 20.90
C PRO A 220 1.08 4.97 19.96
N THR A 221 0.75 5.82 18.99
CA THR A 221 1.74 6.33 18.02
C THR A 221 2.58 7.48 18.57
N ASP A 222 2.07 8.21 19.55
CA ASP A 222 2.79 9.27 20.23
C ASP A 222 3.36 8.80 21.58
N ASN A 223 4.30 9.57 22.14
CA ASN A 223 4.94 9.26 23.41
C ASN A 223 4.20 9.87 24.62
N GLN A 224 3.03 10.50 24.40
CA GLN A 224 2.29 11.23 25.42
C GLN A 224 1.07 10.43 25.93
N THR A 225 0.49 9.63 25.05
CA THR A 225 -0.66 8.77 25.30
C THR A 225 -0.18 7.52 26.04
N PRO A 226 -0.66 7.24 27.26
CA PRO A 226 -0.06 6.22 28.11
C PRO A 226 -0.42 4.79 27.70
N SER A 227 -1.59 4.57 27.09
CA SER A 227 -2.04 3.24 26.69
C SER A 227 -2.86 3.26 25.40
N ALA A 228 -3.02 2.10 24.76
CA ALA A 228 -3.88 1.94 23.59
C ALA A 228 -5.35 2.27 23.87
N ALA A 229 -5.79 2.16 25.13
CA ALA A 229 -7.13 2.54 25.57
C ALA A 229 -7.39 4.05 25.46
N ASP A 230 -6.34 4.85 25.57
CA ASP A 230 -6.41 6.33 25.59
C ASP A 230 -6.26 6.93 24.19
N VAL A 231 -6.05 6.11 23.16
CA VAL A 231 -5.94 6.58 21.77
C VAL A 231 -7.28 7.11 21.30
N VAL A 232 -7.30 8.40 20.99
CA VAL A 232 -8.45 9.10 20.40
C VAL A 232 -8.31 9.19 18.88
N PRO A 233 -9.41 9.18 18.12
CA PRO A 233 -9.34 9.26 16.68
C PRO A 233 -8.96 10.67 16.21
N GLU A 234 -8.15 10.74 15.16
CA GLU A 234 -8.04 11.93 14.34
C GLU A 234 -9.24 12.00 13.38
N HIS A 235 -9.74 13.20 13.13
CA HIS A 235 -10.89 13.37 12.24
C HIS A 235 -10.53 14.18 11.00
N MET A 236 -11.09 13.78 9.86
CA MET A 236 -10.90 14.45 8.57
C MET A 236 -12.16 14.38 7.71
N VAL A 237 -12.26 15.31 6.76
CA VAL A 237 -13.27 15.32 5.70
C VAL A 237 -12.60 14.98 4.39
N GLU A 238 -13.26 14.12 3.61
CA GLU A 238 -12.92 13.87 2.22
C GLU A 238 -14.11 14.21 1.34
N ALA A 239 -13.88 14.88 0.22
CA ALA A 239 -14.90 15.18 -0.77
C ALA A 239 -14.36 14.93 -2.18
N HIS A 240 -15.05 14.10 -2.95
CA HIS A 240 -14.62 13.71 -4.29
C HIS A 240 -15.33 14.52 -5.35
N TRP A 241 -14.61 14.89 -6.41
CA TRP A 241 -15.17 15.44 -7.65
C TRP A 241 -14.64 14.63 -8.83
N GLU A 242 -15.02 15.03 -10.05
CA GLU A 242 -14.70 14.28 -11.27
C GLU A 242 -13.21 14.01 -11.50
N GLN A 243 -12.32 14.94 -11.10
CA GLN A 243 -10.90 14.87 -11.42
C GLN A 243 -10.02 14.65 -10.18
N GLY A 244 -10.60 14.55 -8.99
CA GLY A 244 -9.82 14.40 -7.77
C GLY A 244 -10.63 14.28 -6.49
N ARG A 245 -9.91 14.38 -5.37
CA ARG A 245 -10.46 14.43 -4.03
C ARG A 245 -9.82 15.52 -3.20
N LEU A 246 -10.61 16.13 -2.34
CA LEU A 246 -10.20 17.13 -1.38
C LEU A 246 -10.19 16.48 0.00
N GLN A 247 -9.13 16.70 0.77
CA GLN A 247 -9.02 16.24 2.15
C GLN A 247 -8.77 17.44 3.06
N ALA A 248 -9.45 17.50 4.20
CA ALA A 248 -9.24 18.53 5.20
C ALA A 248 -9.25 17.93 6.61
N ASP A 249 -8.28 18.33 7.42
CA ASP A 249 -8.16 17.88 8.81
C ASP A 249 -9.16 18.66 9.68
N ILE A 250 -9.80 17.99 10.64
CA ILE A 250 -10.70 18.63 11.62
C ILE A 250 -9.90 18.87 12.89
N VAL A 251 -9.67 20.13 13.23
CA VAL A 251 -8.86 20.52 14.38
C VAL A 251 -9.67 21.29 15.41
N THR A 252 -9.36 21.08 16.69
CA THR A 252 -9.90 21.87 17.79
C THR A 252 -9.25 23.25 17.81
N MET A 253 -10.06 24.30 17.85
CA MET A 253 -9.63 25.68 18.05
C MET A 253 -9.33 25.90 19.53
N HIS A 254 -8.08 26.19 19.86
CA HIS A 254 -7.71 26.72 21.17
C HIS A 254 -7.61 28.23 21.05
N ASP A 255 -8.51 28.95 21.72
CA ASP A 255 -8.41 30.40 21.81
C ASP A 255 -7.39 30.74 22.92
N ALA A 256 -6.21 31.24 22.53
CA ALA A 256 -5.09 31.45 23.44
C ALA A 256 -5.34 32.51 24.52
N GLN A 257 -6.41 33.31 24.40
CA GLN A 257 -6.68 34.44 25.28
C GLN A 257 -7.93 34.33 26.17
N THR A 258 -8.73 33.28 26.05
CA THR A 258 -9.88 33.07 26.95
C THR A 258 -9.97 31.64 27.45
N PRO A 259 -10.08 31.41 28.78
CA PRO A 259 -10.40 30.07 29.28
C PRO A 259 -11.78 29.64 28.71
N PRO A 260 -11.96 28.37 28.34
CA PRO A 260 -13.13 27.92 27.58
C PRO A 260 -14.39 27.94 28.45
N LYS A 261 -15.03 29.10 28.55
CA LYS A 261 -16.46 29.19 28.93
C LYS A 261 -17.30 28.86 27.70
N GLY A 262 -17.20 27.63 27.21
CA GLY A 262 -17.93 27.18 26.02
C GLY A 262 -17.48 25.81 25.55
N SER A 263 -18.35 25.15 24.78
CA SER A 263 -17.99 23.92 24.06
C SER A 263 -16.83 24.20 23.10
N PRO A 264 -15.87 23.26 22.96
CA PRO A 264 -14.76 23.39 22.03
C PRO A 264 -15.28 23.71 20.62
N ARG A 265 -14.62 24.65 19.95
CA ARG A 265 -14.89 24.98 18.55
C ARG A 265 -13.99 24.14 17.66
N TYR A 266 -14.51 23.69 16.54
CA TYR A 266 -13.78 22.86 15.57
C TYR A 266 -13.78 23.58 14.22
N GLN A 267 -12.70 23.42 13.46
CA GLN A 267 -12.58 23.97 12.10
C GLN A 267 -11.92 22.96 11.16
N LEU A 268 -12.20 23.11 9.87
CA LEU A 268 -11.40 22.47 8.83
C LEU A 268 -10.11 23.25 8.62
N ASN A 269 -8.99 22.54 8.64
CA ASN A 269 -7.67 23.08 8.40
C ASN A 269 -6.92 22.22 7.36
N ARG A 270 -5.85 22.75 6.78
CA ARG A 270 -4.97 22.06 5.83
C ARG A 270 -5.74 21.35 4.71
N VAL A 271 -6.51 22.15 3.96
CA VAL A 271 -7.22 21.65 2.78
C VAL A 271 -6.21 21.25 1.71
N ARG A 272 -6.14 19.95 1.42
CA ARG A 272 -5.26 19.31 0.46
C ARG A 272 -6.08 18.78 -0.71
N THR A 273 -5.51 18.86 -1.90
CA THR A 273 -6.20 18.50 -3.15
C THR A 273 -5.38 17.43 -3.85
N PHE A 274 -6.01 16.32 -4.19
CA PHE A 274 -5.35 15.18 -4.84
C PHE A 274 -6.02 14.91 -6.18
N ARG A 275 -5.24 14.57 -7.20
CA ARG A 275 -5.81 14.07 -8.47
C ARG A 275 -6.41 12.68 -8.30
N VAL A 276 -7.38 12.35 -9.15
CA VAL A 276 -7.93 10.99 -9.23
C VAL A 276 -6.78 10.02 -9.48
N LYS A 277 -6.70 8.98 -8.64
CA LYS A 277 -5.77 7.88 -8.82
C LYS A 277 -5.95 7.31 -10.25
N PRO A 278 -4.90 7.16 -11.07
CA PRO A 278 -5.00 6.28 -12.22
C PRO A 278 -5.39 4.88 -11.71
N ILE A 279 -6.24 4.19 -12.47
CA ILE A 279 -6.85 2.90 -12.08
C ILE A 279 -5.80 1.79 -11.81
N LEU A 280 -4.57 1.99 -12.28
CA LEU A 280 -3.49 1.01 -12.21
C LEU A 280 -2.57 1.33 -11.04
N SER A 281 -2.66 0.52 -9.97
CA SER A 281 -1.61 0.43 -8.97
C SER A 281 -0.33 -0.08 -9.65
N GLU A 282 0.82 0.51 -9.29
CA GLU A 282 2.14 0.15 -9.84
C GLU A 282 2.58 -1.22 -9.30
N PHE A 283 2.03 -1.62 -8.15
CA PHE A 283 2.15 -2.96 -7.59
C PHE A 283 0.87 -3.31 -6.82
N ASN A 284 0.39 -4.54 -6.97
CA ASN A 284 -0.73 -5.08 -6.20
C ASN A 284 -0.51 -6.58 -5.92
N LEU A 285 -0.37 -6.94 -4.66
CA LEU A 285 -0.29 -8.33 -4.22
C LEU A 285 -1.43 -8.60 -3.26
N THR A 286 -2.28 -9.57 -3.57
CA THR A 286 -3.40 -9.99 -2.72
C THR A 286 -3.15 -11.37 -2.15
N ALA A 287 -3.40 -11.56 -0.86
CA ALA A 287 -3.40 -12.84 -0.18
C ALA A 287 -4.83 -13.19 0.27
N LEU A 288 -5.38 -14.24 -0.32
CA LEU A 288 -6.67 -14.83 0.01
C LEU A 288 -6.49 -15.85 1.14
N SER A 289 -7.17 -15.62 2.26
CA SER A 289 -7.07 -16.39 3.49
C SER A 289 -8.41 -17.07 3.79
N ILE A 290 -8.76 -18.12 3.03
CA ILE A 290 -10.10 -18.72 3.07
C ILE A 290 -10.42 -19.23 4.49
N GLY A 291 -11.56 -18.82 5.05
CA GLY A 291 -11.96 -19.24 6.39
C GLY A 291 -11.40 -18.37 7.52
N ARG A 292 -10.56 -17.37 7.20
CA ARG A 292 -10.28 -16.23 8.08
C ARG A 292 -11.33 -15.14 7.87
N LYS A 293 -11.48 -14.23 8.83
CA LYS A 293 -12.35 -13.04 8.72
C LYS A 293 -11.80 -12.05 7.73
N PHE A 294 -10.47 -11.88 7.69
CA PHE A 294 -9.83 -10.91 6.80
C PHE A 294 -8.96 -11.59 5.75
N ASP A 295 -9.01 -11.08 4.54
CA ASP A 295 -8.00 -11.20 3.50
C ASP A 295 -7.16 -9.91 3.51
N TRP A 296 -6.03 -9.89 2.80
CA TRP A 296 -5.22 -8.67 2.72
C TRP A 296 -4.62 -8.45 1.34
N ASN A 297 -4.34 -7.19 1.01
CA ASN A 297 -3.55 -6.83 -0.15
C ASN A 297 -2.49 -5.81 0.22
N MET A 298 -1.37 -5.83 -0.48
CA MET A 298 -0.40 -4.74 -0.50
C MET A 298 -0.48 -4.01 -1.83
N GLU A 299 -0.59 -2.70 -1.77
CA GLU A 299 -0.59 -1.83 -2.94
C GLU A 299 0.52 -0.78 -2.87
N ALA A 300 1.13 -0.50 -4.02
CA ALA A 300 1.94 0.68 -4.26
C ALA A 300 1.22 1.58 -5.27
N TYR A 301 0.93 2.82 -4.89
CA TYR A 301 0.27 3.79 -5.76
C TYR A 301 0.88 5.17 -5.61
N ARG A 302 0.66 6.04 -6.60
CA ARG A 302 1.06 7.45 -6.52
C ARG A 302 -0.15 8.28 -6.10
N ASP A 303 0.03 9.10 -5.08
CA ASP A 303 -0.95 10.09 -4.66
C ASP A 303 -0.38 11.48 -4.99
N GLU A 304 -0.78 12.03 -6.12
CA GLU A 304 -0.31 13.34 -6.57
C GLU A 304 -1.14 14.42 -5.86
N GLU A 305 -0.58 15.01 -4.79
CA GLU A 305 -1.07 16.27 -4.26
C GLU A 305 -0.81 17.36 -5.31
N VAL A 306 -1.86 18.08 -5.67
CA VAL A 306 -1.83 19.13 -6.68
C VAL A 306 -2.23 20.44 -6.06
N ASP A 307 -1.66 21.52 -6.62
CA ASP A 307 -2.10 22.87 -6.29
C ASP A 307 -3.60 23.03 -6.55
N LYS A 308 -4.23 23.93 -5.79
CA LYS A 308 -5.68 24.15 -5.72
C LYS A 308 -6.35 24.08 -7.09
N THR A 309 -7.06 23.00 -7.34
CA THR A 309 -7.75 22.77 -8.62
C THR A 309 -9.16 23.34 -8.65
N ILE A 310 -9.76 23.60 -7.49
CA ILE A 310 -11.12 24.15 -7.36
C ILE A 310 -11.06 25.51 -6.67
N THR A 311 -11.28 26.57 -7.43
CA THR A 311 -11.33 27.94 -6.92
C THR A 311 -12.40 28.10 -5.85
N GLY A 312 -12.02 28.61 -4.68
CA GLY A 312 -12.93 28.87 -3.56
C GLY A 312 -13.31 27.65 -2.72
N ALA A 313 -12.80 26.45 -3.04
CA ALA A 313 -13.07 25.23 -2.25
C ALA A 313 -12.59 25.39 -0.81
N ASP A 314 -11.38 25.89 -0.58
CA ASP A 314 -10.85 26.09 0.77
C ASP A 314 -11.78 26.97 1.61
N GLN A 315 -12.19 28.12 1.08
CA GLN A 315 -13.07 29.05 1.79
C GLN A 315 -14.43 28.41 2.07
N TYR A 316 -14.95 27.62 1.12
CA TYR A 316 -16.18 26.89 1.29
C TYR A 316 -16.09 25.84 2.41
N PHE A 317 -15.04 25.01 2.42
CA PHE A 317 -14.83 24.03 3.50
C PHE A 317 -14.53 24.71 4.83
N MET A 318 -13.75 25.79 4.85
CA MET A 318 -13.51 26.58 6.07
C MET A 318 -14.77 27.25 6.62
N SER A 319 -15.82 27.43 5.81
CA SER A 319 -17.13 27.93 6.27
C SER A 319 -17.99 26.88 6.99
N ALA A 320 -17.54 25.62 7.04
CA ALA A 320 -18.26 24.54 7.69
C ALA A 320 -18.52 24.81 9.17
N THR A 321 -19.74 24.53 9.61
CA THR A 321 -20.03 24.43 11.05
C THR A 321 -19.83 23.00 11.49
N ILE A 322 -18.95 22.78 12.46
CA ILE A 322 -18.62 21.43 12.97
C ILE A 322 -19.07 21.31 14.43
N ARG A 323 -19.76 20.21 14.74
CA ARG A 323 -20.18 19.85 16.10
C ARG A 323 -19.84 18.39 16.36
N MET A 324 -19.29 18.06 17.53
CA MET A 324 -19.12 16.66 17.90
C MET A 324 -20.46 16.04 18.30
N GLN A 325 -20.76 14.88 17.71
CA GLN A 325 -21.83 13.99 18.15
C GLN A 325 -21.26 12.94 19.10
N CYS A 326 -22.12 12.41 19.98
CA CYS A 326 -21.78 11.45 21.04
C CYS A 326 -20.74 11.99 22.06
N ARG A 327 -20.36 11.15 23.03
CA ARG A 327 -19.30 11.41 24.03
C ARG A 327 -18.35 10.22 24.07
N GLY A 328 -17.11 10.44 24.52
CA GLY A 328 -16.11 9.38 24.70
C GLY A 328 -15.56 8.84 23.37
N SER A 329 -15.25 7.54 23.33
CA SER A 329 -14.65 6.86 22.17
C SER A 329 -15.54 6.80 20.92
N GLU A 330 -16.84 7.06 21.05
CA GLU A 330 -17.77 7.13 19.90
C GLU A 330 -17.93 8.55 19.34
N ALA A 331 -17.22 9.52 19.91
CA ALA A 331 -17.30 10.91 19.49
C ALA A 331 -16.88 11.05 18.02
N HIS A 332 -17.71 11.71 17.22
CA HIS A 332 -17.40 11.95 15.82
C HIS A 332 -17.97 13.29 15.34
N PRO A 333 -17.33 13.95 14.38
CA PRO A 333 -17.78 15.26 13.92
C PRO A 333 -19.01 15.13 13.02
N HIS A 334 -19.97 16.03 13.27
CA HIS A 334 -21.10 16.33 12.41
C HIS A 334 -20.87 17.69 11.76
N ILE A 335 -20.81 17.67 10.43
CA ILE A 335 -20.31 18.77 9.63
C ILE A 335 -21.45 19.30 8.79
N ILE A 336 -21.68 20.60 8.89
CA ILE A 336 -22.75 21.30 8.19
C ILE A 336 -22.10 22.27 7.21
N LEU A 337 -22.23 21.96 5.93
CA LEU A 337 -21.81 22.79 4.80
C LEU A 337 -23.04 23.44 4.13
N ASN A 338 -22.85 24.61 3.53
CA ASN A 338 -23.94 25.28 2.83
C ASN A 338 -24.30 24.53 1.54
N ALA A 339 -25.36 23.73 1.59
CA ALA A 339 -25.85 22.92 0.47
C ALA A 339 -26.36 23.73 -0.73
N ASN A 340 -26.68 25.01 -0.54
CA ASN A 340 -27.15 25.88 -1.62
C ASN A 340 -25.98 26.59 -2.34
N HIS A 341 -24.75 26.46 -1.86
CA HIS A 341 -23.57 27.03 -2.50
C HIS A 341 -23.26 26.29 -3.80
N GLU A 342 -22.78 26.98 -4.84
CA GLU A 342 -22.52 26.35 -6.14
C GLU A 342 -21.48 25.21 -6.06
N LEU A 343 -20.46 25.37 -5.21
CA LEU A 343 -19.47 24.30 -4.96
C LEU A 343 -20.07 23.03 -4.34
N ALA A 344 -21.22 23.11 -3.66
CA ALA A 344 -21.88 21.92 -3.10
C ALA A 344 -22.30 20.92 -4.17
N LYS A 345 -22.58 21.39 -5.39
CA LYS A 345 -23.01 20.59 -6.55
C LYS A 345 -21.84 19.95 -7.30
N VAL A 346 -20.61 20.42 -7.06
CA VAL A 346 -19.39 19.92 -7.73
C VAL A 346 -18.96 18.57 -7.14
N PHE A 347 -19.16 18.38 -5.84
CA PHE A 347 -18.74 17.17 -5.14
C PHE A 347 -19.77 16.04 -5.32
N ARG A 348 -19.29 14.90 -5.81
CA ARG A 348 -20.09 13.70 -6.10
C ARG A 348 -20.31 12.83 -4.88
N ASP A 349 -19.40 12.87 -3.91
CA ASP A 349 -19.54 12.19 -2.63
C ASP A 349 -18.69 12.90 -1.57
N VAL A 350 -19.08 12.69 -0.32
CA VAL A 350 -18.43 13.30 0.84
C VAL A 350 -18.35 12.25 1.94
N ALA A 351 -17.22 12.18 2.61
CA ALA A 351 -17.00 11.31 3.75
C ALA A 351 -16.41 12.09 4.93
N THR A 352 -16.85 11.74 6.14
CA THR A 352 -16.14 12.09 7.37
C THR A 352 -15.47 10.83 7.90
N ARG A 353 -14.15 10.90 8.12
CA ARG A 353 -13.34 9.76 8.58
C ARG A 353 -12.87 10.00 10.00
N SER A 354 -13.04 9.00 10.85
CA SER A 354 -12.47 8.95 12.19
C SER A 354 -11.41 7.87 12.21
N VAL A 355 -10.16 8.27 12.42
CA VAL A 355 -8.99 7.45 12.14
C VAL A 355 -8.22 7.20 13.43
N TYR A 356 -8.20 5.95 13.86
CA TYR A 356 -7.39 5.48 14.96
C TYR A 356 -6.07 4.95 14.43
N ARG A 357 -4.97 5.32 15.08
CA ARG A 357 -3.63 4.85 14.68
C ARG A 357 -2.93 4.25 15.88
N PHE A 358 -2.31 3.11 15.63
CA PHE A 358 -1.55 2.36 16.61
C PHE A 358 -0.21 1.96 16.01
N ARG A 359 0.87 2.06 16.78
CA ARG A 359 2.16 1.50 16.40
C ARG A 359 2.22 0.03 16.80
N TRP A 360 2.76 -0.81 15.93
CA TRP A 360 3.09 -2.18 16.27
C TRP A 360 4.30 -2.22 17.21
N ARG A 361 4.23 -2.96 18.32
CA ARG A 361 5.21 -2.90 19.42
C ARG A 361 6.65 -3.19 18.97
N THR A 362 6.83 -4.12 18.04
CA THR A 362 8.15 -4.61 17.64
C THR A 362 8.67 -3.98 16.35
N THR A 363 7.90 -3.14 15.67
CA THR A 363 8.26 -2.61 14.35
C THR A 363 7.76 -1.18 14.14
N PRO A 364 8.34 -0.40 13.21
CA PRO A 364 7.89 0.97 12.92
C PRO A 364 6.60 1.01 12.07
N TYR A 365 5.78 -0.04 12.11
CA TYR A 365 4.54 -0.10 11.36
C TYR A 365 3.38 0.49 12.14
N ILE A 366 2.56 1.24 11.43
CA ILE A 366 1.33 1.85 11.91
C ILE A 366 0.16 1.03 11.38
N VAL A 367 -0.71 0.63 12.29
CA VAL A 367 -2.00 0.02 12.03
C VAL A 367 -3.05 1.11 12.17
N GLU A 368 -3.80 1.33 11.10
CA GLU A 368 -4.84 2.34 10.99
C GLU A 368 -6.21 1.68 10.91
N ILE A 369 -7.14 2.13 11.74
CA ILE A 369 -8.54 1.73 11.71
C ILE A 369 -9.35 2.99 11.42
N ALA A 370 -9.99 3.05 10.26
CA ALA A 370 -10.78 4.19 9.82
C ALA A 370 -12.26 3.84 9.85
N ILE A 371 -13.08 4.63 10.56
CA ILE A 371 -14.53 4.59 10.48
C ILE A 371 -14.99 5.70 9.56
N ASN A 372 -15.55 5.36 8.41
CA ASN A 372 -16.00 6.31 7.41
C ASN A 372 -17.52 6.47 7.46
N ARG A 373 -17.97 7.71 7.42
CA ARG A 373 -19.38 8.10 7.31
C ARG A 373 -19.56 8.80 5.97
N ARG A 374 -20.27 8.18 5.04
CA ARG A 374 -20.35 8.61 3.63
C ARG A 374 -21.74 9.12 3.26
N TRP A 375 -21.75 10.12 2.41
CA TRP A 375 -22.93 10.68 1.77
C TRP A 375 -22.70 10.79 0.26
N GLU A 376 -23.78 10.62 -0.49
CA GLU A 376 -23.79 10.67 -1.96
C GLU A 376 -23.68 12.09 -2.52
N SER A 377 -23.59 13.12 -1.66
CA SER A 377 -23.33 14.52 -2.01
C SER A 377 -23.36 15.40 -0.75
N ILE A 378 -22.95 16.66 -0.88
CA ILE A 378 -23.07 17.65 0.20
C ILE A 378 -24.54 17.86 0.63
N PRO A 379 -25.54 18.04 -0.27
CA PRO A 379 -26.93 18.18 0.15
C PRO A 379 -27.48 16.96 0.90
N ALA A 380 -26.98 15.76 0.58
CA ALA A 380 -27.38 14.53 1.25
C ALA A 380 -26.86 14.41 2.70
N MET A 381 -25.94 15.28 3.14
CA MET A 381 -25.43 15.31 4.53
C MET A 381 -26.50 15.61 5.58
N ARG A 382 -27.71 16.00 5.18
CA ARG A 382 -28.88 16.13 6.07
C ARG A 382 -29.47 14.79 6.49
N GLN A 383 -29.17 13.72 5.77
CA GLN A 383 -29.63 12.36 6.06
C GLN A 383 -28.55 11.57 6.82
N PRO A 384 -28.92 10.48 7.52
CA PRO A 384 -27.94 9.60 8.13
C PRO A 384 -26.93 9.07 7.10
N PRO A 385 -25.63 9.00 7.45
CA PRO A 385 -24.60 8.48 6.54
C PRO A 385 -24.73 6.98 6.35
N LYS A 386 -24.19 6.49 5.22
CA LYS A 386 -23.73 5.10 5.12
C LYS A 386 -22.44 4.98 5.92
N VAL A 387 -22.36 4.00 6.81
CA VAL A 387 -21.17 3.80 7.65
C VAL A 387 -20.47 2.53 7.22
N ASP A 388 -19.16 2.63 7.01
CA ASP A 388 -18.25 1.52 6.77
C ASP A 388 -16.96 1.74 7.57
N PHE A 389 -16.13 0.71 7.65
CA PHE A 389 -14.80 0.82 8.23
C PHE A 389 -13.76 0.14 7.36
N GLY A 390 -12.53 0.64 7.43
CA GLY A 390 -11.38 0.07 6.77
C GLY A 390 -10.23 -0.12 7.76
N ILE A 391 -9.39 -1.11 7.48
CA ILE A 391 -8.15 -1.34 8.22
C ILE A 391 -7.00 -1.30 7.24
N ALA A 392 -5.96 -0.55 7.58
CA ALA A 392 -4.74 -0.48 6.81
C ALA A 392 -3.50 -0.60 7.70
N MET A 393 -2.38 -0.98 7.10
CA MET A 393 -1.07 -1.00 7.74
C MET A 393 -0.04 -0.37 6.80
N TYR A 394 0.87 0.42 7.36
CA TYR A 394 1.93 1.11 6.61
C TYR A 394 3.12 1.43 7.52
N GLY A 395 4.28 1.74 6.96
CA GLY A 395 5.45 2.18 7.73
C GLY A 395 5.42 3.68 8.05
N GLU A 396 5.83 4.04 9.26
CA GLU A 396 5.85 5.43 9.74
C GLU A 396 6.66 6.37 8.83
N ASN A 397 7.69 5.84 8.18
CA ASN A 397 8.62 6.61 7.34
C ASN A 397 8.50 6.30 5.84
N TRP A 398 7.59 5.42 5.41
CA TRP A 398 7.47 5.03 4.00
C TRP A 398 7.13 6.23 3.11
N ASP A 399 6.29 7.15 3.61
CA ASP A 399 5.76 8.29 2.85
C ASP A 399 6.49 9.63 3.11
N ARG A 400 7.43 9.69 4.07
CA ARG A 400 8.05 10.97 4.53
C ARG A 400 9.10 11.56 3.57
N ARG A 401 9.69 10.76 2.67
CA ARG A 401 10.79 11.22 1.77
C ARG A 401 10.38 11.43 0.32
N SER A 402 9.27 10.86 -0.14
CA SER A 402 8.61 11.21 -1.40
C SER A 402 8.15 12.68 -1.43
N GLN A 403 7.94 13.30 -0.26
CA GLN A 403 7.55 14.71 -0.11
C GLN A 403 8.73 15.71 -0.12
N ARG A 404 9.99 15.27 -0.01
CA ARG A 404 11.18 16.15 -0.02
C ARG A 404 11.88 16.17 -1.38
N GLY A 405 11.16 16.54 -2.42
CA GLY A 405 11.62 17.51 -3.43
C GLY A 405 12.94 17.32 -4.19
N THR A 406 13.60 16.16 -4.19
CA THR A 406 14.69 15.89 -5.15
C THR A 406 14.26 14.82 -6.13
N ARG A 407 13.82 15.26 -7.31
CA ARG A 407 13.62 14.44 -8.52
C ARG A 407 14.95 13.84 -8.97
N THR A 408 15.44 12.85 -8.25
CA THR A 408 16.44 11.92 -8.77
C THR A 408 15.72 10.62 -9.03
N ALA A 409 15.43 10.33 -10.30
CA ALA A 409 15.08 8.97 -10.71
C ALA A 409 16.16 8.04 -10.14
N GLY A 410 15.80 7.00 -9.39
CA GLY A 410 16.76 6.18 -8.66
C GLY A 410 16.11 5.52 -7.45
N ASN A 411 16.75 4.47 -6.92
CA ASN A 411 16.19 3.56 -5.92
C ASN A 411 15.81 4.27 -4.59
N VAL A 412 14.59 4.80 -4.52
CA VAL A 412 14.11 5.67 -3.41
C VAL A 412 13.99 4.93 -2.09
N TRP A 413 13.84 3.61 -2.16
CA TRP A 413 13.75 2.73 -0.99
C TRP A 413 15.10 2.12 -0.60
N GLY A 414 16.19 2.62 -1.20
CA GLY A 414 17.54 2.17 -0.95
C GLY A 414 17.82 0.80 -1.55
N ASP A 415 19.09 0.46 -1.66
CA ASP A 415 19.52 -0.86 -2.11
C ASP A 415 18.75 -1.94 -1.37
N GLU A 416 18.16 -2.88 -2.11
CA GLU A 416 17.48 -4.02 -1.52
C GLU A 416 16.34 -3.67 -0.54
N LEU A 417 15.64 -2.56 -0.78
CA LEU A 417 14.48 -2.09 0.00
C LEU A 417 14.80 -1.81 1.48
N ASN A 418 16.08 -1.56 1.81
CA ASN A 418 16.55 -1.31 3.17
C ASN A 418 15.81 -0.17 3.89
N LEU A 419 15.32 0.83 3.17
CA LEU A 419 14.58 1.95 3.78
C LEU A 419 13.12 1.62 4.11
N LEU A 420 12.57 0.53 3.54
CA LEU A 420 11.19 0.09 3.83
C LEU A 420 11.12 -0.93 4.97
N PHE A 421 12.06 -1.87 4.97
CA PHE A 421 12.01 -3.05 5.83
C PHE A 421 13.29 -3.23 6.69
N GLY A 422 14.17 -2.22 6.73
CA GLY A 422 15.36 -2.25 7.58
C GLY A 422 15.00 -2.11 9.05
N ASP A 423 15.60 -2.96 9.88
CA ASP A 423 15.56 -2.82 11.33
C ASP A 423 16.66 -1.88 11.81
N GLU A 424 16.40 -1.11 12.87
CA GLU A 424 17.46 -0.41 13.60
C GLU A 424 18.39 -1.40 14.33
N ASP A 425 17.96 -2.66 14.51
CA ASP A 425 18.63 -3.67 15.33
C ASP A 425 19.82 -4.39 14.66
N GLY A 426 20.18 -4.02 13.42
CA GLY A 426 21.48 -4.39 12.82
C GLY A 426 21.71 -5.89 12.54
N LEU A 427 20.71 -6.75 12.68
CA LEU A 427 20.80 -8.15 12.24
C LEU A 427 20.86 -8.18 10.71
N ALA A 428 21.98 -8.65 10.17
CA ALA A 428 22.25 -8.76 8.74
C ALA A 428 21.43 -9.88 8.08
N GLU A 429 20.11 -9.70 8.02
CA GLU A 429 19.28 -10.49 7.11
C GLU A 429 19.38 -9.94 5.69
N ASP A 430 19.29 -10.83 4.70
CA ASP A 430 19.22 -10.44 3.31
C ASP A 430 17.87 -9.75 2.99
N ALA A 431 17.79 -9.16 1.80
CA ALA A 431 16.61 -8.41 1.35
C ALA A 431 15.30 -9.20 1.38
N GLU A 432 15.37 -10.46 0.97
CA GLU A 432 14.20 -11.35 0.90
C GLU A 432 13.74 -11.70 2.32
N GLY A 433 14.69 -11.98 3.23
CA GLY A 433 14.43 -12.21 4.66
C GLY A 433 13.68 -11.06 5.32
N ARG A 434 14.11 -9.81 5.09
CA ARG A 434 13.42 -8.61 5.60
C ARG A 434 11.96 -8.53 5.13
N VAL A 435 11.71 -8.82 3.85
CA VAL A 435 10.35 -8.83 3.28
C VAL A 435 9.53 -9.99 3.84
N CYS A 436 10.12 -11.17 4.02
CA CYS A 436 9.46 -12.32 4.66
C CYS A 436 9.06 -12.04 6.12
N ARG A 437 9.90 -11.32 6.88
CA ARG A 437 9.54 -10.85 8.22
C ARG A 437 8.38 -9.86 8.19
N PHE A 438 8.38 -8.94 7.24
CA PHE A 438 7.24 -8.03 7.05
C PHE A 438 5.94 -8.80 6.77
N VAL A 439 5.96 -9.78 5.87
CA VAL A 439 4.80 -10.66 5.59
C VAL A 439 4.35 -11.40 6.86
N THR A 440 5.30 -11.81 7.71
CA THR A 440 4.99 -12.40 9.02
C THR A 440 4.26 -11.42 9.92
N VAL A 441 4.71 -10.16 10.00
CA VAL A 441 4.02 -9.12 10.80
C VAL A 441 2.62 -8.83 10.26
N VAL A 442 2.42 -8.79 8.94
CA VAL A 442 1.08 -8.64 8.34
C VAL A 442 0.14 -9.76 8.81
N ARG A 443 0.63 -11.00 8.87
CA ARG A 443 -0.13 -12.15 9.39
C ARG A 443 -0.37 -12.04 10.89
N GLU A 444 0.60 -11.59 11.69
CA GLU A 444 0.39 -11.36 13.12
C GLU A 444 -0.67 -10.28 13.40
N VAL A 445 -0.68 -9.21 12.61
CA VAL A 445 -1.73 -8.17 12.66
C VAL A 445 -3.09 -8.77 12.31
N GLN A 446 -3.17 -9.55 11.22
CA GLN A 446 -4.37 -10.28 10.82
C GLN A 446 -4.87 -11.21 11.95
N ASP A 447 -3.98 -12.01 12.54
CA ASP A 447 -4.25 -12.95 13.64
C ASP A 447 -4.88 -12.26 14.86
N ILE A 448 -4.53 -11.00 15.11
CA ILE A 448 -5.13 -10.21 16.19
C ILE A 448 -6.56 -9.83 15.86
N PHE A 449 -6.82 -9.37 14.64
CA PHE A 449 -8.18 -9.01 14.22
C PHE A 449 -9.10 -10.23 14.14
N GLU A 450 -8.57 -11.42 13.89
CA GLU A 450 -9.35 -12.66 13.95
C GLU A 450 -9.97 -12.94 15.33
N LYS A 451 -9.39 -12.40 16.41
CA LYS A 451 -9.87 -12.59 17.80
C LYS A 451 -11.05 -11.69 18.18
N ALA A 452 -11.34 -10.66 17.40
CA ALA A 452 -12.41 -9.69 17.66
C ALA A 452 -13.82 -10.20 17.35
#